data_AF-A0A7L4QZ51-F1
#
_entry.id   AF-A0A7L4QZ51-F1
#
_cell.length_a   1.000
_cell.length_b   1.000
_cell.length_c   1.000
_cell.angle_alpha   90.00
_cell.angle_beta   90.00
_cell.angle_gamma   90.00
#
_symmetry.space_group_name_H-M   'P 1'
#
loop_
_entity.id
_entity.type
_entity.pdbx_description
1 polymer ?
#
loop_
_entity_poly.entity_id
_entity_poly.type
_entity_poly.pdbx_seq_one_letter_code
_entity_poly.pdbx_strand_id
1 'polypeptide(L)'
;MQILFKDERAADSLPLRFTIASLLILLIMALFFTATSDLNESVEENIAIMEIDKLVSNSEQISVRGEGSIVYMEIDIPENIDVHMGELPNEEKLWPLNSKNYYIRIDERRTIYESKSAFSNGKMTGAYTITPGYHELKLETERDSRTGMLFVKISEK
;
A
#
# COMPACT_ATOMS: atom_id res chain seq x y z
N MET A 1 -62.07 -1.12 47.76
CA MET A 1 -60.64 -0.95 48.07
C MET A 1 -59.87 -1.88 47.15
N GLN A 2 -59.51 -1.43 45.95
CA GLN A 2 -58.73 -2.21 44.99
C GLN A 2 -57.25 -2.03 45.32
N ILE A 3 -56.61 -3.13 45.74
CA ILE A 3 -55.17 -3.18 45.99
C ILE A 3 -54.50 -3.19 44.62
N LEU A 4 -53.88 -2.05 44.28
CA LEU A 4 -52.99 -1.91 43.13
C LEU A 4 -51.76 -2.80 43.41
N PHE A 5 -51.71 -4.00 42.81
CA PHE A 5 -50.47 -4.76 42.73
C PHE A 5 -49.48 -3.95 41.90
N LYS A 6 -48.72 -3.09 42.57
CA LYS A 6 -47.56 -2.43 41.97
C LYS A 6 -46.55 -3.52 41.68
N ASP A 7 -46.33 -3.75 40.40
CA ASP A 7 -45.45 -4.79 39.87
C ASP A 7 -43.98 -4.42 40.18
N GLU A 8 -43.54 -4.70 41.41
CA GLU A 8 -42.19 -4.39 41.90
C GLU A 8 -41.08 -5.17 41.16
N ARG A 9 -41.44 -6.23 40.41
CA ARG A 9 -40.49 -7.01 39.61
C ARG A 9 -40.01 -6.30 38.34
N ALA A 10 -40.73 -5.29 37.87
CA ALA A 10 -40.31 -4.51 36.70
C ALA A 10 -39.08 -3.65 36.99
N ALA A 11 -38.97 -3.11 38.22
CA ALA A 11 -37.87 -2.24 38.65
C ALA A 11 -36.54 -3.01 38.86
N ASP A 12 -36.58 -4.24 39.35
CA ASP A 12 -35.39 -5.09 39.56
C ASP A 12 -34.72 -5.55 38.24
N SER A 13 -35.47 -5.54 37.13
CA SER A 13 -34.92 -5.87 35.82
C SER A 13 -34.27 -4.68 35.10
N LEU A 14 -34.45 -3.46 35.61
CA LEU A 14 -33.96 -2.23 34.98
C LEU A 14 -32.43 -2.19 34.91
N PRO A 15 -31.68 -2.45 36.02
CA PRO A 15 -30.22 -2.47 35.97
C PRO A 15 -29.67 -3.53 35.02
N LEU A 16 -30.30 -4.71 34.97
CA LEU A 16 -29.92 -5.79 34.06
C LEU A 16 -30.12 -5.40 32.59
N ARG A 17 -31.24 -4.77 32.25
CA ARG A 17 -31.52 -4.28 30.89
C ARG A 17 -30.54 -3.19 30.47
N PHE A 18 -30.16 -2.29 31.38
CA PHE A 18 -29.13 -1.28 31.15
C PHE A 18 -27.75 -1.91 30.90
N THR A 19 -27.36 -2.90 31.70
CA THR A 19 -26.09 -3.62 31.50
C THR A 19 -26.06 -4.32 30.14
N ILE A 20 -27.13 -5.04 29.78
CA ILE A 20 -27.22 -5.71 28.47
C ILE A 20 -27.16 -4.69 27.32
N ALA A 21 -27.91 -3.58 27.43
CA ALA A 21 -27.88 -2.53 26.43
C ALA A 21 -26.48 -1.90 26.29
N SER A 22 -25.80 -1.63 27.41
CA SER A 22 -24.42 -1.10 27.39
C SER A 22 -23.42 -2.07 26.75
N LEU A 23 -23.57 -3.38 27.01
CA LEU A 23 -22.72 -4.41 26.42
C LEU A 23 -22.94 -4.48 24.90
N LEU A 24 -24.20 -4.44 24.45
CA LEU A 24 -24.56 -4.42 23.04
C LEU A 24 -24.01 -3.18 22.34
N ILE A 25 -24.13 -2.01 22.96
CA ILE A 25 -23.59 -0.75 22.42
C ILE A 25 -22.06 -0.83 22.29
N LEU A 26 -21.36 -1.35 23.30
CA LEU A 26 -19.91 -1.57 23.26
C LEU A 26 -19.50 -2.51 22.12
N LEU A 27 -20.22 -3.61 21.95
CA LEU A 27 -19.95 -4.60 20.90
C LEU A 27 -20.21 -4.02 19.51
N ILE A 28 -21.29 -3.26 19.35
CA ILE A 28 -21.60 -2.55 18.09
C ILE A 28 -20.51 -1.51 17.80
N MET A 29 -20.11 -0.70 18.78
CA MET A 29 -19.02 0.27 18.60
C MET A 29 -17.72 -0.42 18.18
N ALA A 30 -17.35 -1.53 18.83
CA ALA A 30 -16.15 -2.28 18.46
C ALA A 30 -16.18 -2.74 16.99
N LEU A 31 -17.32 -3.29 16.53
CA LEU A 31 -17.51 -3.70 15.14
C LEU A 31 -17.46 -2.52 14.15
N PHE A 32 -17.99 -1.36 14.54
CA PHE A 32 -17.88 -0.15 13.73
C PHE A 32 -16.44 0.36 13.62
N PHE A 33 -15.69 0.33 14.72
CA PHE A 33 -14.27 0.71 14.71
C PHE A 33 -13.45 -0.20 13.80
N THR A 34 -13.65 -1.51 13.86
CA THR A 34 -12.94 -2.44 12.95
C THR A 34 -13.34 -2.20 11.50
N ALA A 35 -14.63 -2.08 11.21
CA ALA A 35 -15.10 -1.86 9.83
C ALA A 35 -14.61 -0.54 9.22
N THR A 36 -14.52 0.53 10.03
CA THR A 36 -13.99 1.82 9.57
C THR A 36 -12.47 1.78 9.38
N SER A 37 -11.75 1.04 10.22
CA SER A 37 -10.30 0.79 10.05
C SER A 37 -10.02 0.05 8.75
N ASP A 38 -10.72 -1.06 8.50
CA ASP A 38 -10.55 -1.87 7.28
C ASP A 38 -10.86 -1.04 6.02
N LEU A 39 -11.89 -0.19 6.10
CA LEU A 39 -12.21 0.72 5.00
C LEU A 39 -11.07 1.73 4.76
N ASN A 40 -10.49 2.30 5.82
CA ASN A 40 -9.39 3.26 5.67
C ASN A 40 -8.13 2.62 5.07
N GLU A 41 -7.76 1.43 5.54
CA GLU A 41 -6.65 0.63 4.98
C GLU A 41 -6.88 0.38 3.48
N SER A 42 -8.10 0.01 3.08
CA SER A 42 -8.43 -0.20 1.68
C SER A 42 -8.33 1.08 0.83
N VAL A 43 -8.59 2.26 1.40
CA VAL A 43 -8.46 3.54 0.70
C VAL A 43 -6.98 3.88 0.50
N GLU A 44 -6.15 3.70 1.52
CA GLU A 44 -4.70 3.93 1.45
C GLU A 44 -4.04 2.98 0.44
N GLU A 45 -4.39 1.70 0.45
CA GLU A 45 -3.94 0.71 -0.54
C GLU A 45 -4.27 1.15 -1.97
N ASN A 46 -5.51 1.59 -2.22
CA ASN A 46 -5.92 2.05 -3.55
C ASN A 46 -5.18 3.32 -3.98
N ILE A 47 -4.89 4.24 -3.07
CA ILE A 47 -4.09 5.44 -3.36
C ILE A 47 -2.67 5.03 -3.76
N ALA A 48 -2.03 4.15 -2.99
CA ALA A 48 -0.70 3.65 -3.32
C ALA A 48 -0.66 2.97 -4.70
N ILE A 49 -1.63 2.10 -4.99
CA ILE A 49 -1.74 1.45 -6.30
C ILE A 49 -1.85 2.49 -7.42
N MET A 50 -2.68 3.53 -7.26
CA MET A 50 -2.80 4.59 -8.26
C MET A 50 -1.49 5.35 -8.50
N GLU A 51 -0.74 5.68 -7.44
CA GLU A 51 0.54 6.38 -7.58
C GLU A 51 1.61 5.49 -8.23
N ILE A 52 1.64 4.20 -7.88
CA ILE A 52 2.57 3.24 -8.49
C ILE A 52 2.18 2.91 -9.93
N ASP A 53 0.90 2.85 -10.27
CA ASP A 53 0.44 2.68 -11.65
C ASP A 53 0.90 3.85 -12.54
N LYS A 54 0.91 5.08 -12.02
CA LYS A 54 1.50 6.22 -12.75
C LYS A 54 2.98 5.99 -13.00
N LEU A 55 3.74 5.55 -12.00
CA LEU A 55 5.17 5.28 -12.12
C LEU A 55 5.43 4.19 -13.16
N VAL A 56 4.74 3.06 -13.05
CA VAL A 56 4.89 1.91 -13.96
C VAL A 56 4.47 2.27 -15.38
N SER A 57 3.38 3.01 -15.56
CA SER A 57 2.96 3.47 -16.89
C SER A 57 4.01 4.38 -17.53
N ASN A 58 4.58 5.33 -16.77
CA ASN A 58 5.64 6.20 -17.27
C ASN A 58 6.92 5.41 -17.59
N SER A 59 7.30 4.46 -16.73
CA SER A 59 8.49 3.62 -16.93
C SER A 59 8.38 2.77 -18.21
N GLU A 60 7.21 2.18 -18.45
CA GLU A 60 6.95 1.43 -19.68
C GLU A 60 6.98 2.32 -20.93
N GLN A 61 6.39 3.51 -20.85
CA GLN A 61 6.41 4.48 -21.95
C GLN A 61 7.83 4.93 -22.31
N ILE A 62 8.66 5.30 -21.32
CA ILE A 62 10.05 5.71 -21.59
C ILE A 62 10.91 4.53 -22.05
N SER A 63 10.63 3.32 -21.56
CA SER A 63 11.34 2.11 -22.02
C SER A 63 11.11 1.84 -23.51
N VAL A 64 9.90 2.07 -24.01
CA VAL A 64 9.58 1.93 -25.44
C VAL A 64 10.32 2.98 -26.29
N ARG A 65 10.54 4.19 -25.76
CA ARG A 65 11.30 5.26 -26.46
C ARG A 65 12.79 4.94 -26.59
N GLY A 66 13.31 4.02 -25.78
CA GLY A 66 14.70 3.60 -25.79
C GLY A 66 15.57 4.38 -24.80
N GLU A 67 16.88 4.14 -24.88
CA GLU A 67 17.91 4.67 -23.99
C GLU A 67 18.03 6.20 -24.03
N GLY A 68 18.33 6.81 -22.88
CA GLY A 68 18.45 8.26 -22.73
C GLY A 68 17.13 9.01 -22.55
N SER A 69 16.01 8.29 -22.42
CA SER A 69 14.70 8.88 -22.12
C SER A 69 14.61 9.25 -20.64
N ILE A 70 14.16 10.46 -20.35
CA ILE A 70 14.04 10.97 -18.98
C ILE A 70 12.62 11.51 -18.75
N VAL A 71 12.05 11.18 -17.59
CA VAL A 71 10.80 11.76 -17.08
C VAL A 71 11.00 12.11 -15.61
N TYR A 72 10.41 13.22 -15.18
CA TYR A 72 10.32 13.61 -13.78
C TYR A 72 8.87 13.48 -13.35
N MET A 73 8.64 12.97 -12.13
CA MET A 73 7.31 12.82 -11.60
C MET A 73 7.30 12.96 -10.09
N GLU A 74 6.14 13.33 -9.58
CA GLU A 74 5.84 13.43 -8.16
C GLU A 74 4.93 12.27 -7.79
N ILE A 75 5.24 11.59 -6.68
CA ILE A 75 4.39 10.55 -6.10
C ILE A 75 4.26 10.79 -4.61
N ASP A 76 3.14 10.35 -4.03
CA ASP A 76 2.87 10.44 -2.61
C ASP A 76 2.45 9.06 -2.10
N ILE A 77 3.33 8.40 -1.35
CA ILE A 77 3.09 7.06 -0.83
C ILE A 77 2.47 7.17 0.56
N PRO A 78 1.28 6.60 0.79
CA PRO A 78 0.63 6.63 2.10
C PRO A 78 1.51 6.05 3.22
N GLU A 79 1.22 6.47 4.44
CA GLU A 79 1.83 5.94 5.65
C GLU A 79 1.67 4.41 5.72
N ASN A 80 2.68 3.70 6.24
CA ASN A 80 2.74 2.23 6.36
C ASN A 80 2.87 1.44 5.04
N ILE A 81 3.09 2.12 3.90
CA ILE A 81 3.28 1.47 2.61
C ILE A 81 4.71 1.67 2.11
N ASP A 82 5.39 0.57 1.79
CA ASP A 82 6.67 0.59 1.09
C ASP A 82 6.54 -0.06 -0.28
N VAL A 83 7.19 0.51 -1.29
CA VAL A 83 7.15 0.00 -2.65
C VAL A 83 8.55 -0.39 -3.11
N HIS A 84 8.67 -1.62 -3.55
CA HIS A 84 9.93 -2.24 -3.93
C HIS A 84 9.95 -2.50 -5.43
N MET A 85 10.83 -1.82 -6.15
CA MET A 85 10.92 -1.80 -7.60
C MET A 85 12.13 -2.59 -8.09
N GLY A 86 11.90 -3.61 -8.90
CA GLY A 86 12.95 -4.44 -9.51
C GLY A 86 13.37 -5.63 -8.67
N GLU A 87 12.52 -6.10 -7.77
CA GLU A 87 12.80 -7.25 -6.91
C GLU A 87 11.51 -8.00 -6.52
N LEU A 88 11.70 -9.22 -6.02
CA LEU A 88 10.67 -10.01 -5.37
C LEU A 88 10.96 -10.09 -3.86
N PRO A 89 9.94 -10.30 -3.01
CA PRO A 89 10.14 -10.38 -1.57
C PRO A 89 11.15 -11.46 -1.16
N ASN A 90 12.14 -11.10 -0.33
CA ASN A 90 13.21 -11.98 0.14
C ASN A 90 14.17 -12.48 -0.97
N GLU A 91 14.16 -11.82 -2.14
CA GLU A 91 14.99 -12.16 -3.30
C GLU A 91 15.85 -10.96 -3.75
N GLU A 92 16.23 -10.09 -2.82
CA GLU A 92 16.93 -8.82 -3.10
C GLU A 92 18.28 -9.06 -3.82
N LYS A 93 18.89 -10.22 -3.59
CA LYS A 93 20.17 -10.64 -4.20
C LYS A 93 20.04 -11.20 -5.61
N LEU A 94 18.83 -11.39 -6.12
CA LEU A 94 18.58 -11.94 -7.45
C LEU A 94 18.47 -10.88 -8.54
N TRP A 95 18.59 -9.59 -8.21
CA TRP A 95 18.73 -8.55 -9.22
C TRP A 95 19.97 -8.84 -10.11
N PRO A 96 19.87 -8.75 -11.46
CA PRO A 96 18.77 -8.18 -12.25
C PRO A 96 17.71 -9.17 -12.75
N LEU A 97 17.74 -10.45 -12.35
CA LEU A 97 16.79 -11.46 -12.86
C LEU A 97 15.33 -11.07 -12.61
N ASN A 98 15.05 -10.53 -11.42
CA ASN A 98 13.72 -10.09 -11.01
C ASN A 98 13.45 -8.61 -11.28
N SER A 99 14.28 -7.94 -12.08
CA SER A 99 14.18 -6.49 -12.30
C SER A 99 12.87 -6.04 -12.94
N LYS A 100 12.12 -6.94 -13.57
CA LYS A 100 10.80 -6.67 -14.14
C LYS A 100 9.64 -6.83 -13.15
N ASN A 101 9.94 -7.20 -11.91
CA ASN A 101 8.95 -7.36 -10.87
C ASN A 101 9.00 -6.18 -9.91
N TYR A 102 7.88 -5.90 -9.28
CA TYR A 102 7.80 -4.99 -8.15
C TYR A 102 6.77 -5.52 -7.17
N TYR A 103 6.85 -5.07 -5.92
CA TYR A 103 5.85 -5.41 -4.93
C TYR A 103 5.56 -4.24 -4.02
N ILE A 104 4.32 -4.21 -3.54
CA ILE A 104 3.85 -3.26 -2.54
C ILE A 104 3.77 -3.99 -1.21
N ARG A 105 4.38 -3.44 -0.17
CA ARG A 105 4.29 -3.92 1.20
C ARG A 105 3.37 -3.00 1.99
N ILE A 106 2.34 -3.58 2.59
CA ILE A 106 1.41 -2.91 3.50
C ILE A 106 1.47 -3.71 4.79
N ASP A 107 2.10 -3.17 5.83
CA ASP A 107 2.43 -3.90 7.06
C ASP A 107 3.11 -5.27 6.78
N GLU A 108 2.44 -6.37 7.12
CA GLU A 108 2.93 -7.74 6.89
C GLU A 108 2.51 -8.31 5.52
N ARG A 109 1.56 -7.66 4.83
CA ARG A 109 1.06 -8.12 3.54
C ARG A 109 1.98 -7.64 2.42
N ARG A 110 2.15 -8.50 1.40
CA ARG A 110 2.98 -8.21 0.22
C ARG A 110 2.20 -8.61 -1.02
N THR A 111 2.02 -7.67 -1.94
CA THR A 111 1.36 -7.92 -3.23
C THR A 111 2.37 -7.75 -4.35
N ILE A 112 2.54 -8.79 -5.16
CA ILE A 112 3.55 -8.87 -6.22
C ILE A 112 2.92 -8.54 -7.56
N TYR A 113 3.65 -7.78 -8.37
CA TYR A 113 3.26 -7.34 -9.70
C TYR A 113 4.43 -7.49 -10.69
N GLU A 114 4.08 -7.53 -11.98
CA GLU A 114 5.03 -7.57 -13.08
C GLU A 114 4.91 -6.30 -13.93
N SER A 115 6.03 -5.87 -14.51
CA SER A 115 6.13 -4.76 -15.45
C SER A 115 6.86 -5.18 -16.72
N LYS A 116 6.57 -4.52 -17.84
CA LYS A 116 7.33 -4.71 -19.08
C LYS A 116 8.72 -4.07 -19.01
N SER A 117 8.87 -3.03 -18.19
CA SER A 117 10.16 -2.36 -17.94
C SER A 117 10.94 -3.04 -16.82
N ALA A 118 12.26 -3.11 -16.97
CA ALA A 118 13.16 -3.54 -15.90
C ALA A 118 13.56 -2.34 -15.05
N PHE A 119 13.52 -2.44 -13.73
CA PHE A 119 13.81 -1.36 -12.79
C PHE A 119 15.19 -1.52 -12.14
N SER A 120 15.78 -0.39 -11.78
CA SER A 120 16.99 -0.32 -10.95
C SER A 120 17.07 1.00 -10.18
N ASN A 121 17.88 1.04 -9.14
CA ASN A 121 18.27 2.29 -8.51
C ASN A 121 19.12 3.18 -9.44
N GLY A 122 19.28 4.45 -9.08
CA GLY A 122 20.00 5.44 -9.88
C GLY A 122 21.47 5.11 -10.21
N LYS A 123 22.08 4.14 -9.51
CA LYS A 123 23.46 3.69 -9.75
C LYS A 123 23.54 2.40 -10.56
N MET A 124 22.41 1.82 -10.95
CA MET A 124 22.32 0.52 -11.64
C MET A 124 23.01 -0.63 -10.88
N THR A 125 22.90 -0.64 -9.55
CA THR A 125 23.52 -1.68 -8.70
C THR A 125 22.53 -2.63 -8.05
N GLY A 126 21.23 -2.43 -8.23
CA GLY A 126 20.19 -3.21 -7.56
C GLY A 126 18.79 -2.63 -7.73
N ALA A 127 17.84 -3.18 -6.98
CA ALA A 127 16.48 -2.67 -6.85
C ALA A 127 16.42 -1.27 -6.20
N TYR A 128 15.26 -0.64 -6.26
CA TYR A 128 14.97 0.64 -5.63
C TYR A 128 13.75 0.51 -4.71
N THR A 129 13.82 1.10 -3.51
CA THR A 129 12.70 1.13 -2.56
C THR A 129 12.22 2.57 -2.42
N ILE A 130 10.92 2.75 -2.55
CA ILE A 130 10.20 4.00 -2.27
C ILE A 130 9.55 3.82 -0.91
N THR A 131 9.94 4.64 0.05
CA THR A 131 9.39 4.66 1.41
C THR A 131 8.09 5.46 1.46
N PRO A 132 7.34 5.45 2.57
CA PRO A 132 6.22 6.37 2.78
C PRO A 132 6.64 7.84 2.62
N GLY A 133 5.70 8.66 2.13
CA GLY A 133 5.80 10.10 2.00
C GLY A 133 5.84 10.62 0.56
N TYR A 134 6.14 11.90 0.44
CA TYR A 134 6.21 12.61 -0.84
C TYR A 134 7.61 12.48 -1.46
N HIS A 135 7.66 12.09 -2.74
CA HIS A 135 8.89 11.87 -3.50
C HIS A 135 8.87 12.62 -4.83
N GLU A 136 10.00 13.23 -5.18
CA GLU A 136 10.26 13.79 -6.52
C GLU A 136 11.21 12.86 -7.27
N LEU A 137 10.65 11.97 -8.08
CA LEU A 137 11.41 10.95 -8.78
C LEU A 137 11.88 11.40 -10.16
N LYS A 138 13.13 11.09 -10.45
CA LYS A 138 13.68 11.05 -11.80
C LYS A 138 13.68 9.60 -12.30
N LEU A 139 13.01 9.37 -13.43
CA LEU A 139 13.06 8.13 -14.20
C LEU A 139 13.96 8.33 -15.41
N GLU A 140 14.95 7.47 -15.60
CA GLU A 140 15.89 7.55 -16.72
C GLU A 140 16.14 6.16 -17.31
N THR A 141 16.07 6.04 -18.64
CA THR A 141 16.42 4.78 -19.31
C THR A 141 17.90 4.70 -19.62
N GLU A 142 18.55 3.63 -19.18
CA GLU A 142 19.97 3.35 -19.45
C GLU A 142 20.15 1.87 -19.78
N ARG A 143 20.99 1.58 -20.76
CA ARG A 143 21.30 0.19 -21.12
C ARG A 143 22.48 -0.30 -20.32
N ASP A 144 22.30 -1.42 -19.62
CA ASP A 144 23.43 -2.09 -18.99
C ASP A 144 24.37 -2.64 -20.07
N SER A 145 25.60 -2.14 -20.10
CA SER A 145 26.65 -2.58 -21.02
C SER A 145 26.97 -4.07 -20.92
N ARG A 146 26.71 -4.72 -19.77
CA ARG A 146 27.05 -6.13 -19.53
C ARG A 146 25.98 -7.08 -20.04
N THR A 147 24.71 -6.79 -19.74
CA THR A 147 23.58 -7.67 -20.09
C THR A 147 22.87 -7.23 -21.37
N GLY A 148 23.09 -6.00 -21.83
CA GLY A 148 22.35 -5.38 -22.92
C GLY A 148 20.90 -5.01 -22.56
N MET A 149 20.47 -5.25 -21.31
CA MET A 149 19.13 -4.95 -20.84
C MET A 149 18.92 -3.45 -20.67
N LEU A 150 17.77 -2.94 -21.10
CA LEU A 150 17.38 -1.55 -20.87
C LEU A 150 16.68 -1.46 -19.51
N PHE A 151 17.25 -0.67 -18.60
CA PHE A 151 16.68 -0.42 -17.28
C PHE A 151 16.06 0.97 -17.22
N VAL A 152 14.99 1.09 -16.43
CA VAL A 152 14.50 2.35 -15.89
C VAL A 152 15.15 2.53 -14.53
N LYS A 153 16.08 3.49 -14.47
CA LYS A 153 16.73 3.95 -13.25
C LYS A 153 15.79 4.89 -12.51
N ILE A 154 15.62 4.64 -11.22
CA ILE A 154 14.85 5.47 -10.31
C ILE A 154 15.80 6.13 -9.32
N SER A 155 15.67 7.44 -9.15
CA SER A 155 16.38 8.20 -8.13
C SER A 155 15.55 9.39 -7.67
N GLU A 156 15.72 9.79 -6.41
CA GLU A 156 15.30 11.11 -5.95
C GLU A 156 16.00 12.22 -6.75
N LYS A 157 15.29 13.32 -6.94
CA LYS A 157 15.80 14.55 -7.54
C LYS A 157 16.68 15.36 -6.58
#